data_AF-A0AAV4E729-F1
#
_entry.id   AF-A0AAV4E729-F1
#
_cell.length_a   1.000
_cell.length_b   1.000
_cell.length_c   1.000
_cell.angle_alpha   90.00
_cell.angle_beta   90.00
_cell.angle_gamma   90.00
#
_symmetry.space_group_name_H-M   'P 1'
#
loop_
_entity.id
_entity.type
_entity.pdbx_description
1 polymer ?
#
loop_
_entity_poly.entity_id
_entity_poly.type
_entity_poly.pdbx_seq_one_letter_code
_entity_poly.pdbx_strand_id
1 'polypeptide(L)'
;MLGLVDLINDRPVHLNKYFDWAQKKIKELNDDSKWRDKIMDYETRLLEGKEEATIAGLKKLIAALRDFGGTNQQILHRLEIDYGDQFTKKELENFMKQA
;
A
#
# COMPACT_ATOMS: atom_id res chain seq x y z
N MET A 1 -17.37 -24.33 6.05
CA MET A 1 -16.73 -23.02 5.80
C MET A 1 -17.53 -21.83 6.31
N LEU A 2 -18.87 -21.91 6.43
CA LEU A 2 -19.73 -20.79 6.84
C LEU A 2 -19.25 -20.08 8.13
N GLY A 3 -18.88 -20.82 9.18
CA GLY A 3 -18.44 -20.21 10.44
C GLY A 3 -17.16 -19.38 10.39
N LEU A 4 -16.19 -19.74 9.55
CA LEU A 4 -14.97 -18.92 9.39
C LEU A 4 -15.29 -17.64 8.61
N VAL A 5 -16.13 -17.75 7.58
CA VAL A 5 -16.60 -16.59 6.82
C VAL A 5 -17.37 -15.64 7.73
N ASP A 6 -18.23 -16.16 8.60
CA ASP A 6 -18.97 -15.34 9.57
C ASP A 6 -18.04 -14.66 10.56
N LEU A 7 -17.07 -15.39 11.13
CA LEU A 7 -16.07 -14.83 12.05
C LEU A 7 -15.24 -13.69 11.45
N ILE A 8 -14.78 -13.85 10.21
CA ILE A 8 -13.96 -12.84 9.51
C ILE A 8 -14.77 -11.57 9.21
N ASN A 9 -16.07 -11.71 8.98
CA ASN A 9 -16.97 -10.59 8.69
C ASN A 9 -17.62 -10.01 9.95
N ASP A 10 -17.05 -10.27 11.14
CA ASP A 10 -17.56 -9.81 12.44
C ASP A 10 -19.02 -10.20 12.71
N ARG A 11 -19.47 -11.30 12.11
CA ARG A 11 -20.81 -11.86 12.36
C ARG A 11 -20.76 -12.85 13.51
N PRO A 12 -21.76 -12.84 14.41
CA PRO A 12 -21.84 -13.81 15.49
C PRO A 12 -21.83 -15.26 14.98
N VAL A 13 -20.95 -16.08 15.54
CA VAL A 13 -20.78 -17.49 15.24
C VAL A 13 -20.61 -18.30 16.53
N HIS A 14 -21.51 -19.24 16.76
CA HIS A 14 -21.53 -20.07 17.98
C HIS A 14 -21.50 -21.55 17.60
N LEU A 15 -20.36 -21.99 17.04
CA LEU A 15 -20.18 -23.37 16.57
C LEU A 15 -19.53 -24.27 17.61
N ASN A 16 -18.49 -23.77 18.28
CA ASN A 16 -17.80 -24.46 19.36
C ASN A 16 -16.99 -23.46 20.21
N LYS A 17 -16.47 -23.93 21.34
CA LYS A 17 -15.69 -23.13 22.31
C LYS A 17 -14.51 -22.35 21.70
N TYR A 18 -13.92 -22.83 20.60
CA TYR A 18 -12.80 -22.14 19.95
C TYR A 18 -13.28 -20.94 19.16
N PHE A 19 -14.45 -21.02 18.50
CA PHE A 19 -15.09 -19.88 17.85
C PHE A 19 -15.55 -18.84 18.88
N ASP A 20 -16.14 -19.27 20.00
CA ASP A 20 -16.53 -18.36 21.08
C ASP A 20 -15.31 -17.61 21.66
N TRP A 21 -14.22 -18.35 21.91
CA TRP A 21 -12.96 -17.76 22.34
C TRP A 21 -12.38 -16.79 21.29
N ALA A 22 -12.36 -17.18 20.01
CA ALA A 22 -11.81 -16.37 18.93
C ALA A 22 -12.57 -15.06 18.77
N GLN A 23 -13.91 -15.09 18.76
CA GLN A 23 -14.73 -13.88 18.71
C GLN A 23 -14.45 -12.94 19.87
N LYS A 24 -14.41 -13.48 21.10
CA LYS A 24 -14.10 -12.68 22.29
C LYS A 24 -12.72 -12.04 22.17
N LYS A 25 -11.72 -12.81 21.74
CA LYS A 25 -10.34 -12.32 21.57
C LYS A 25 -10.23 -11.25 20.49
N ILE A 26 -10.92 -11.43 19.36
CA ILE A 26 -11.00 -10.43 18.28
C ILE A 26 -11.61 -9.14 18.83
N LYS A 27 -12.71 -9.22 19.57
CA LYS A 27 -13.33 -8.04 20.19
C LYS A 27 -12.39 -7.33 21.16
N GLU A 28 -11.72 -8.06 22.05
CA GLU A 28 -10.74 -7.49 22.98
C GLU A 28 -9.60 -6.76 22.26
N LEU A 29 -9.07 -7.35 21.17
CA LEU A 29 -8.01 -6.73 20.37
C LEU A 29 -8.52 -5.51 19.59
N ASN A 30 -9.73 -5.61 19.03
CA ASN A 30 -10.36 -4.51 18.30
C ASN A 30 -10.70 -3.35 19.23
N ASP A 31 -11.02 -3.60 20.50
CA ASP A 31 -11.32 -2.56 21.49
C ASP A 31 -10.04 -1.91 22.07
N ASP A 32 -8.89 -2.59 22.04
CA ASP A 32 -7.60 -2.05 22.48
C ASP A 32 -7.07 -0.97 21.51
N SER A 33 -7.15 0.30 21.94
CA SER A 33 -6.70 1.43 21.13
C SER A 33 -5.21 1.38 20.81
N LYS A 34 -4.36 0.93 21.74
CA LYS A 34 -2.91 0.86 21.50
C LYS A 34 -2.58 -0.19 20.45
N TRP A 35 -3.33 -1.29 20.45
CA TRP A 35 -3.19 -2.32 19.44
C TRP A 35 -3.62 -1.80 18.06
N ARG A 36 -4.76 -1.10 17.98
CA ARG A 36 -5.21 -0.45 16.73
C ARG A 36 -4.18 0.54 16.20
N ASP A 37 -3.66 1.41 17.06
CA ASP A 37 -2.64 2.41 16.68
C ASP A 37 -1.37 1.73 16.17
N LYS A 38 -0.96 0.61 16.79
CA LYS A 38 0.22 -0.16 16.36
C LYS A 38 0.02 -0.80 14.99
N ILE A 39 -1.16 -1.33 14.68
CA ILE A 39 -1.46 -1.89 13.36
C ILE A 39 -1.44 -0.77 12.32
N MET A 40 -2.13 0.35 12.59
CA MET A 40 -2.18 1.48 11.68
C MET A 40 -0.78 2.05 11.40
N ASP A 41 0.05 2.25 12.43
CA ASP A 41 1.44 2.69 12.28
C ASP A 41 2.30 1.70 11.48
N TYR A 42 2.08 0.41 11.64
CA TYR A 42 2.78 -0.60 10.85
C TYR A 42 2.34 -0.60 9.37
N GLU A 43 1.03 -0.53 9.11
CA GLU A 43 0.49 -0.49 7.75
C GLU A 43 0.90 0.79 7.02
N THR A 44 0.83 1.95 7.69
CA THR A 44 1.28 3.23 7.16
C THR A 44 2.76 3.17 6.77
N ARG A 45 3.66 2.71 7.66
CA ARG A 45 5.09 2.59 7.33
C ARG A 45 5.37 1.61 6.18
N LEU A 46 4.59 0.53 6.07
CA LEU A 46 4.71 -0.38 4.93
C LEU A 46 4.27 0.27 3.62
N LEU A 47 3.22 1.10 3.64
CA LEU A 47 2.76 1.84 2.47
C LEU A 47 3.78 2.91 2.08
N GLU A 48 4.24 3.73 3.04
CA GLU A 48 5.27 4.75 2.83
C GLU A 48 6.56 4.13 2.25
N GLY A 49 7.04 3.02 2.84
CA GLY A 49 8.25 2.34 2.34
C GLY A 49 8.10 1.78 0.92
N LYS A 50 6.90 1.32 0.53
CA LYS A 50 6.60 0.89 -0.85
C LYS A 50 6.59 2.08 -1.82
N GLU A 51 6.03 3.20 -1.40
CA GLU A 51 5.99 4.42 -2.20
C GLU A 51 7.41 4.97 -2.42
N GLU A 52 8.22 5.06 -1.36
CA GLU A 52 9.62 5.49 -1.44
C GLU A 52 10.46 4.60 -2.37
N ALA A 53 10.31 3.27 -2.26
CA ALA A 53 11.00 2.33 -3.13
C ALA A 53 10.58 2.49 -4.61
N THR A 54 9.29 2.74 -4.85
CA THR A 54 8.74 3.00 -6.18
C THR A 54 9.34 4.29 -6.76
N ILE A 55 9.34 5.39 -6.00
CA ILE A 55 9.91 6.67 -6.41
C ILE A 55 11.41 6.53 -6.70
N ALA A 56 12.16 5.81 -5.86
CA ALA A 56 13.58 5.56 -6.09
C ALA A 56 13.84 4.75 -7.37
N GLY A 57 12.99 3.75 -7.65
CA GLY A 57 13.00 2.99 -8.90
C GLY A 57 12.71 3.87 -10.12
N LEU A 58 11.69 4.73 -10.03
CA LEU A 58 11.34 5.69 -11.08
C LEU A 58 12.49 6.64 -11.42
N LYS A 59 13.18 7.19 -10.41
CA LYS A 59 14.35 8.06 -10.64
C LYS A 59 15.47 7.34 -11.39
N LYS A 60 15.75 6.08 -11.04
CA LYS A 60 16.73 5.25 -11.76
C LYS A 60 16.31 4.98 -13.20
N LEU A 61 15.03 4.69 -13.44
CA LEU A 61 14.49 4.50 -14.79
C LEU A 61 14.64 5.78 -15.63
N ILE A 62 14.30 6.94 -15.05
CA ILE A 62 14.44 8.24 -15.73
C ILE A 62 15.90 8.50 -16.11
N ALA A 63 16.84 8.27 -15.19
CA ALA A 63 18.27 8.41 -15.47
C ALA A 63 18.72 7.50 -16.62
N ALA A 64 18.37 6.21 -16.56
CA ALA A 64 18.71 5.27 -17.63
C ALA A 64 18.11 5.67 -19.00
N LEU A 65 16.84 6.10 -19.04
CA LEU A 65 16.19 6.54 -20.27
C LEU A 65 16.87 7.79 -20.87
N ARG A 66 17.36 8.70 -20.02
CA ARG A 66 18.17 9.85 -20.47
C ARG A 66 19.51 9.43 -21.01
N ASP A 67 20.18 8.48 -20.35
CA ASP A 67 21.49 7.95 -20.79
C ASP A 67 21.37 7.27 -22.17
N PHE A 68 20.22 6.66 -22.47
CA PHE A 68 19.91 6.12 -23.80
C PHE A 68 19.43 7.16 -24.83
N GLY A 69 19.46 8.46 -24.49
CA GLY A 69 19.12 9.56 -25.40
C GLY A 69 17.63 9.92 -25.47
N GLY A 70 16.80 9.43 -24.55
CA GLY A 70 15.39 9.76 -24.47
C GLY A 70 15.16 11.23 -24.13
N THR A 71 14.26 11.89 -24.86
CA THR A 71 13.88 13.28 -24.55
C THR A 71 12.96 13.34 -23.34
N ASN A 72 12.95 14.47 -22.61
CA ASN A 72 12.05 14.66 -21.47
C ASN A 72 10.57 14.47 -21.85
N GLN A 73 10.15 14.84 -23.06
CA GLN A 73 8.76 14.63 -23.50
C GLN A 73 8.43 13.15 -23.68
N GLN A 74 9.32 12.36 -24.29
CA GLN A 74 9.13 10.92 -24.46
C GLN A 74 9.13 10.18 -23.13
N ILE A 75 10.05 10.56 -22.23
CA ILE A 75 10.13 9.97 -20.89
C ILE A 75 8.86 10.29 -20.09
N LEU A 76 8.43 11.56 -20.07
CA LEU A 76 7.21 11.94 -19.36
C LEU A 76 5.99 11.21 -19.89
N HIS A 77 5.83 11.12 -21.22
CA HIS A 77 4.71 10.37 -21.81
C HIS A 77 4.73 8.89 -21.40
N ARG A 78 5.91 8.27 -21.34
CA ARG A 78 6.05 6.89 -20.88
C ARG A 78 5.68 6.72 -19.40
N LEU A 79 6.10 7.66 -18.56
CA LEU A 79 5.75 7.66 -17.14
C LEU A 79 4.25 7.86 -16.92
N GLU A 80 3.60 8.72 -17.70
CA GLU A 80 2.14 8.91 -17.65
C GLU A 80 1.37 7.63 -18.02
N ILE A 81 1.89 6.84 -18.97
CA ILE A 81 1.30 5.55 -19.34
C ILE A 81 1.49 4.51 -18.24
N ASP A 82 2.70 4.36 -17.72
CA ASP A 82 3.05 3.26 -16.83
C ASP A 82 2.67 3.52 -15.35
N TYR A 83 2.53 4.81 -14.96
CA TYR A 83 2.39 5.21 -13.56
C TYR A 83 1.34 6.32 -13.32
N GLY A 84 0.55 6.69 -14.33
CA GLY A 84 -0.46 7.75 -14.22
C GLY A 84 -1.65 7.40 -13.33
N ASP A 85 -1.81 6.13 -12.95
CA ASP A 85 -2.78 5.66 -11.96
C ASP A 85 -2.32 5.88 -10.51
N GLN A 86 -1.00 5.99 -10.29
CA GLN A 86 -0.36 6.14 -8.99
C GLN A 86 0.11 7.57 -8.73
N PHE A 87 0.60 8.27 -9.76
CA PHE A 87 1.17 9.61 -9.64
C PHE A 87 0.55 10.56 -10.64
N THR A 88 0.32 11.79 -10.19
CA THR A 88 -0.10 12.87 -11.09
C THR A 88 1.03 13.24 -12.04
N LYS A 89 0.68 13.80 -13.21
CA LYS A 89 1.66 14.36 -14.15
C LYS A 89 2.66 15.31 -13.47
N LYS A 90 2.19 16.14 -12.54
CA LYS A 90 3.01 17.11 -11.80
C LYS A 90 4.05 16.43 -10.91
N GLU A 91 3.69 15.31 -10.27
CA GLU A 91 4.62 14.52 -9.47
C GLU A 91 5.67 13.83 -10.34
N LEU A 92 5.24 13.24 -11.47
CA LEU A 92 6.16 12.65 -12.44
C LEU A 92 7.17 13.67 -12.98
N GLU A 93 6.71 14.87 -13.34
CA GLU A 93 7.58 15.99 -13.72
C GLU A 93 8.55 16.39 -12.60
N ASN A 94 8.11 16.35 -11.35
CA ASN A 94 8.95 16.64 -10.19
C ASN A 94 10.02 15.56 -9.99
N PHE A 95 9.68 14.28 -10.12
CA PHE A 95 10.63 13.18 -10.05
C PHE A 95 11.68 13.29 -11.15
N MET A 96 11.27 13.67 -12.36
CA MET A 96 12.20 13.92 -13.47
C MET A 96 13.18 15.07 -13.18
N LYS A 97 12.78 16.12 -12.47
CA LYS A 97 13.69 17.22 -12.09
C LYS A 97 14.71 16.81 -11.02
N GLN A 98 14.40 15.78 -10.24
CA GLN A 98 15.21 15.29 -9.12
C GLN A 98 16.03 14.03 -9.46
N ALA A 99 15.85 13.49 -10.68
CA ALA A 99 16.54 12.31 -11.19
C ALA A 99 17.77 12.70 -12.01
#